data_AF-A0A2N5YLU4-F1
#
_entry.id   AF-A0A2N5YLU4-F1
#
_cell.length_a   1.000
_cell.length_b   1.000
_cell.length_c   1.000
_cell.angle_alpha   90.00
_cell.angle_beta   90.00
_cell.angle_gamma   90.00
#
_symmetry.space_group_name_H-M   'P 1'
#
loop_
_entity.id
_entity.type
_entity.pdbx_description
1 polymer ?
#
loop_
_entity_poly.entity_id
_entity_poly.type
_entity_poly.pdbx_seq_one_letter_code
_entity_poly.pdbx_strand_id
1 'polypeptide(L)'
;NRTLLHYYYRSKDKLFEAVFQSVVHKFFPKLEILMDSDKDFFEKIRLFIHGYMGILQENPFIPLFMLHEINNDPRRISEIIQSAGVNPAVFGMHIMQEVQEGKIKPIDPRQLITNMISLCVFPFVGAPLLNEILFMGDKHAYAEFIEKRKTEVAEFIIQSIKAE
;
A
#
# COMPACT_ATOMS: atom_id res chain seq x y z
N ASN A 1 0.54 -18.13 36.41
CA ASN A 1 1.39 -17.83 35.22
C ASN A 1 0.63 -17.44 33.93
N ARG A 2 -0.71 -17.32 33.91
CA ARG A 2 -1.46 -16.79 32.74
C ARG A 2 -1.43 -15.26 32.64
N THR A 3 -1.35 -14.54 33.76
CA THR A 3 -1.46 -13.07 33.83
C THR A 3 -0.25 -12.33 33.26
N LEU A 4 0.97 -12.87 33.42
CA LEU A 4 2.20 -12.31 32.86
C LEU A 4 2.28 -12.48 31.33
N LEU A 5 1.83 -13.62 30.80
CA LEU A 5 1.70 -13.84 29.36
C LEU A 5 0.68 -12.86 28.75
N HIS A 6 -0.51 -12.72 29.33
CA HIS A 6 -1.49 -11.73 28.86
C HIS A 6 -0.94 -10.28 28.92
N TYR A 7 -0.14 -9.93 29.92
CA TYR A 7 0.49 -8.62 30.00
C TYR A 7 1.55 -8.41 28.91
N TYR A 8 2.40 -9.42 28.67
CA TYR A 8 3.43 -9.39 27.62
C TYR A 8 2.84 -9.32 26.21
N TYR A 9 1.79 -10.09 25.94
CA TYR A 9 1.07 -10.03 24.66
C TYR A 9 0.40 -8.66 24.48
N ARG A 10 -0.27 -8.13 25.51
CA ARG A 10 -0.87 -6.78 25.46
C ARG A 10 0.16 -5.65 25.28
N SER A 11 1.36 -5.78 25.86
CA SER A 11 2.43 -4.79 25.66
C SER A 11 3.06 -4.89 24.26
N LYS A 12 3.15 -6.09 23.70
CA LYS A 12 3.65 -6.31 22.34
C LYS A 12 2.67 -5.72 21.32
N ASP A 13 1.37 -5.97 21.47
CA ASP A 13 0.35 -5.44 20.57
C ASP A 13 0.31 -3.90 20.59
N LYS A 14 0.44 -3.29 21.77
CA LYS A 14 0.56 -1.83 21.92
C LYS A 14 1.82 -1.25 21.27
N LEU A 15 2.93 -1.97 21.32
CA LEU A 15 4.16 -1.54 20.64
C LEU A 15 4.00 -1.60 19.13
N PHE A 16 3.44 -2.70 18.59
CA PHE A 16 3.18 -2.82 17.16
C PHE A 16 2.19 -1.78 16.67
N GLU A 17 1.13 -1.51 17.45
CA GLU A 17 0.19 -0.43 17.17
C GLU A 17 0.89 0.93 17.13
N ALA A 18 1.71 1.26 18.13
CA ALA A 18 2.40 2.55 18.16
C ALA A 18 3.37 2.73 16.98
N VAL A 19 4.08 1.66 16.60
CA VAL A 19 4.95 1.66 15.42
C VAL A 19 4.12 1.81 14.15
N PHE A 20 3.03 1.07 14.01
CA PHE A 20 2.11 1.17 12.87
C PHE A 20 1.53 2.58 12.74
N GLN A 21 1.00 3.14 13.82
CA GLN A 21 0.49 4.51 13.85
C GLN A 21 1.59 5.51 13.44
N SER A 22 2.83 5.34 13.91
CA SER A 22 3.93 6.21 13.49
C SER A 22 4.21 6.14 11.99
N VAL A 23 4.18 4.95 11.39
CA VAL A 23 4.38 4.76 9.94
C VAL A 23 3.24 5.39 9.15
N VAL A 24 1.99 5.09 9.53
CA VAL A 24 0.76 5.63 8.94
C VAL A 24 0.75 7.15 8.96
N HIS A 25 0.98 7.78 10.12
CA HIS A 25 0.95 9.24 10.28
C HIS A 25 2.08 9.95 9.54
N LYS A 26 3.19 9.26 9.22
CA LYS A 26 4.26 9.82 8.39
C LYS A 26 3.99 9.68 6.90
N PHE A 27 3.23 8.66 6.50
CA PHE A 27 3.03 8.31 5.10
C PHE A 27 1.80 8.99 4.50
N PHE A 28 0.65 8.79 5.13
CA PHE A 28 -0.62 9.15 4.54
C PHE A 28 -0.81 10.65 4.26
N PRO A 29 -0.32 11.58 5.11
CA PRO A 29 -0.32 13.01 4.76
C PRO A 29 0.47 13.32 3.49
N LYS A 30 1.57 12.60 3.22
CA LYS A 30 2.34 12.78 1.98
C LYS A 30 1.58 12.26 0.76
N LEU A 31 0.78 11.20 0.94
CA LEU A 31 -0.10 10.70 -0.12
C LEU A 31 -1.22 11.69 -0.42
N GLU A 32 -1.86 12.28 0.60
CA GLU A 32 -2.89 13.30 0.42
C GLU A 32 -2.34 14.49 -0.40
N ILE A 33 -1.19 15.03 0.00
CA ILE A 33 -0.50 16.11 -0.74
C ILE A 33 -0.18 15.70 -2.18
N LEU A 34 0.26 14.46 -2.41
CA LEU A 34 0.54 13.96 -3.75
C LEU A 34 -0.74 13.91 -4.60
N MET A 35 -1.84 13.45 -4.02
CA MET A 35 -3.12 13.33 -4.70
C MET A 35 -3.73 14.69 -5.07
N ASP A 36 -3.57 15.67 -4.18
CA ASP A 36 -4.06 17.04 -4.38
C ASP A 36 -3.15 17.90 -5.26
N SER A 37 -1.95 17.42 -5.62
CA SER A 37 -1.01 18.18 -6.46
C SER A 37 -1.51 18.36 -7.91
N ASP A 38 -1.01 19.37 -8.61
CA ASP A 38 -1.31 19.62 -10.04
C ASP A 38 -0.57 18.68 -11.01
N LYS A 39 -0.03 17.56 -10.49
CA LYS A 39 0.70 16.58 -11.31
C LYS A 39 -0.23 15.82 -12.24
N ASP A 40 0.32 15.38 -13.36
CA ASP A 40 -0.36 14.46 -14.26
C ASP A 40 -0.80 13.18 -13.52
N PHE A 41 -1.96 12.63 -13.87
CA PHE A 41 -2.52 11.49 -13.17
C PHE A 41 -1.62 10.25 -13.24
N PHE A 42 -0.94 10.00 -14.37
CA PHE A 42 0.00 8.89 -14.47
C PHE A 42 1.27 9.14 -13.66
N GLU A 43 1.72 10.40 -13.54
CA GLU A 43 2.80 10.76 -12.61
C GLU A 43 2.40 10.49 -11.15
N LYS A 44 1.16 10.83 -10.76
CA LYS A 44 0.63 10.51 -9.43
C LYS A 44 0.64 9.00 -9.16
N ILE A 45 0.23 8.17 -10.13
CA ILE A 45 0.29 6.70 -10.01
C ILE A 45 1.73 6.22 -9.77
N ARG A 46 2.70 6.71 -10.56
CA ARG A 46 4.13 6.35 -10.37
C ARG A 46 4.63 6.73 -8.99
N LEU A 47 4.38 7.97 -8.57
CA LEU A 47 4.81 8.47 -7.27
C LEU A 47 4.15 7.72 -6.11
N PHE A 48 2.85 7.39 -6.23
CA PHE A 48 2.14 6.59 -5.25
C PHE A 48 2.78 5.20 -5.12
N ILE A 49 2.98 4.48 -6.22
CA ILE A 49 3.51 3.11 -6.20
C ILE A 49 4.93 3.08 -5.66
N HIS A 50 5.79 3.98 -6.14
CA HIS A 50 7.17 4.10 -5.65
C HIS A 50 7.21 4.43 -4.15
N GLY A 51 6.43 5.41 -3.71
CA GLY A 51 6.36 5.82 -2.30
C GLY A 51 5.81 4.70 -1.41
N TYR A 52 4.70 4.07 -1.83
CA TYR A 52 4.05 3.03 -1.05
C TYR A 52 4.93 1.78 -0.92
N MET A 53 5.47 1.27 -2.02
CA MET A 53 6.39 0.13 -1.98
C MET A 53 7.68 0.45 -1.23
N GLY A 54 8.21 1.68 -1.32
CA GLY A 54 9.35 2.13 -0.53
C GLY A 54 9.11 1.97 0.97
N ILE A 55 7.92 2.33 1.45
CA ILE A 55 7.58 2.18 2.87
C ILE A 55 7.41 0.73 3.28
N LEU A 56 6.80 -0.11 2.44
CA LEU A 56 6.68 -1.53 2.72
C LEU A 56 8.07 -2.19 2.79
N GLN A 57 9.01 -1.71 1.97
CA GLN A 57 10.39 -2.18 1.97
C GLN A 57 11.19 -1.71 3.19
N GLU A 58 11.04 -0.45 3.60
CA GLU A 58 11.65 0.09 4.82
C GLU A 58 11.04 -0.54 6.09
N ASN A 59 9.79 -1.01 6.02
CA ASN A 59 9.03 -1.53 7.15
C ASN A 59 8.42 -2.92 6.84
N PRO A 60 9.25 -3.97 6.65
CA PRO A 60 8.80 -5.27 6.13
C PRO A 60 7.84 -6.05 7.05
N PHE A 61 7.70 -5.64 8.31
CA PHE A 61 6.74 -6.21 9.26
C PHE A 61 5.32 -5.64 9.12
N ILE A 62 5.17 -4.44 8.53
CA ILE A 62 3.88 -3.75 8.39
C ILE A 62 2.88 -4.53 7.52
N PRO A 63 3.23 -5.07 6.34
CA PRO A 63 2.27 -5.79 5.50
C PRO A 63 1.60 -6.97 6.22
N LEU A 64 2.38 -7.78 6.93
CA LEU A 64 1.87 -8.93 7.68
C LEU A 64 1.04 -8.50 8.90
N PHE A 65 1.49 -7.46 9.61
CA PHE A 65 0.73 -6.88 10.72
C PHE A 65 -0.63 -6.35 10.25
N MET A 66 -0.68 -5.60 9.14
CA MET A 66 -1.93 -5.09 8.58
C MET A 66 -2.89 -6.22 8.21
N LEU A 67 -2.41 -7.30 7.58
CA LEU A 67 -3.27 -8.45 7.26
C LEU A 67 -3.87 -9.10 8.50
N HIS A 68 -3.07 -9.28 9.56
CA HIS A 68 -3.58 -9.79 10.82
C HIS A 68 -4.64 -8.86 11.41
N GLU A 69 -4.36 -7.56 11.45
CA GLU A 69 -5.23 -6.59 12.10
C GLU A 69 -6.54 -6.34 11.34
N ILE A 70 -6.50 -6.29 10.00
CA ILE A 70 -7.70 -6.17 9.15
C ILE A 70 -8.65 -7.36 9.37
N ASN A 71 -8.11 -8.57 9.54
CA ASN A 71 -8.94 -9.77 9.80
C ASN A 71 -9.49 -9.80 11.23
N ASN A 72 -8.81 -9.15 12.19
CA ASN A 72 -9.23 -9.11 13.59
C ASN A 72 -10.24 -7.99 13.89
N ASP A 73 -9.92 -6.76 13.49
CA ASP A 73 -10.82 -5.60 13.62
C ASP A 73 -10.61 -4.60 12.47
N PRO A 74 -11.33 -4.77 11.33
CA PRO A 74 -11.17 -3.89 10.17
C PRO A 74 -11.57 -2.44 10.46
N ARG A 75 -12.44 -2.20 11.47
CA ARG A 75 -12.89 -0.84 11.82
C ARG A 75 -11.75 -0.02 12.39
N ARG A 76 -10.95 -0.60 13.28
CA ARG A 76 -9.77 0.05 13.86
C ARG A 76 -8.79 0.52 12.78
N ILE A 77 -8.54 -0.31 11.76
CA ILE A 77 -7.69 0.08 10.63
C ILE A 77 -8.32 1.22 9.83
N SER A 78 -9.63 1.16 9.58
CA SER A 78 -10.32 2.24 8.88
C SER A 78 -10.26 3.57 9.64
N GLU A 79 -10.37 3.55 10.97
CA GLU A 79 -10.27 4.74 11.83
C GLU A 79 -8.86 5.34 11.80
N ILE A 80 -7.82 4.49 11.85
CA ILE A 80 -6.42 4.94 11.77
C ILE A 80 -6.11 5.57 10.40
N ILE A 81 -6.63 4.98 9.32
CA ILE A 81 -6.45 5.53 7.96
C ILE A 81 -7.17 6.88 7.84
N GLN A 82 -8.39 6.98 8.35
CA GLN A 82 -9.16 8.23 8.35
C GLN A 82 -8.49 9.30 9.22
N SER A 83 -7.99 8.95 10.41
CA SER A 83 -7.30 9.90 11.29
C SER A 83 -6.00 10.43 10.71
N ALA A 84 -5.42 9.70 9.75
CA ALA A 84 -4.21 10.10 9.04
C ALA A 84 -4.47 10.97 7.80
N GLY A 85 -5.72 11.41 7.59
CA GLY A 85 -6.11 12.32 6.50
C GLY A 85 -6.54 11.64 5.21
N VAL A 86 -6.56 10.31 5.15
CA VAL A 86 -6.89 9.62 3.89
C VAL A 86 -8.38 9.44 3.73
N ASN A 87 -8.89 9.99 2.63
CA ASN A 87 -10.26 9.75 2.20
C ASN A 87 -10.27 9.03 0.84
N PRO A 88 -10.55 7.71 0.80
CA PRO A 88 -10.66 6.96 -0.44
C PRO A 88 -11.70 7.52 -1.41
N ALA A 89 -12.74 8.22 -0.92
CA ALA A 89 -13.73 8.86 -1.78
C ALA A 89 -13.12 10.01 -2.58
N VAL A 90 -12.18 10.78 -2.00
CA VAL A 90 -11.47 11.85 -2.71
C VAL A 90 -10.68 11.25 -3.87
N PHE A 91 -9.88 10.21 -3.61
CA PHE A 91 -9.14 9.55 -4.68
C PHE A 91 -10.07 8.97 -5.77
N GLY A 92 -11.20 8.39 -5.36
CA GLY A 92 -12.23 7.92 -6.28
C GLY A 92 -12.77 9.03 -7.20
N MET A 93 -12.98 10.24 -6.66
CA MET A 93 -13.41 11.39 -7.46
C MET A 93 -12.35 11.82 -8.48
N HIS A 94 -11.07 11.86 -8.10
CA HIS A 94 -9.99 12.16 -9.06
C HIS A 94 -9.95 11.16 -10.22
N ILE A 95 -10.09 9.85 -9.92
CA ILE A 95 -10.14 8.81 -10.95
C ILE A 95 -11.34 9.04 -11.88
N MET A 96 -12.51 9.35 -11.33
CA MET A 96 -13.70 9.63 -12.13
C MET A 96 -13.55 10.86 -13.02
N GLN A 97 -12.87 11.90 -12.54
CA GLN A 97 -12.57 13.09 -13.34
C GLN A 97 -11.70 12.73 -14.55
N GLU A 98 -10.65 11.94 -14.35
CA GLU A 98 -9.76 11.50 -15.44
C GLU A 98 -10.49 10.62 -16.48
N VAL A 99 -11.48 9.84 -16.05
CA VAL A 99 -12.40 9.12 -16.95
C VAL A 99 -13.26 10.10 -17.75
N GLN A 100 -13.84 11.11 -17.10
CA GLN A 100 -14.70 12.11 -17.75
C GLN A 100 -13.93 12.97 -18.77
N GLU A 101 -12.67 13.27 -18.48
CA GLU A 101 -11.77 13.99 -19.39
C GLU A 101 -11.22 13.11 -20.53
N GLY A 102 -11.55 11.81 -20.54
CA GLY A 102 -11.14 10.88 -21.59
C GLY A 102 -9.66 10.50 -21.55
N LYS A 103 -8.94 10.82 -20.48
CA LYS A 103 -7.51 10.51 -20.31
C LYS A 103 -7.30 9.02 -19.98
N ILE A 104 -8.27 8.41 -19.29
CA ILE A 104 -8.28 6.99 -18.98
C ILE A 104 -9.61 6.33 -19.38
N LYS A 105 -9.55 5.03 -19.66
CA LYS A 105 -10.69 4.17 -19.96
C LYS A 105 -11.67 4.15 -18.79
N PRO A 106 -12.99 4.00 -19.05
CA PRO A 106 -13.97 3.81 -17.99
C PRO A 106 -13.60 2.65 -17.07
N ILE A 107 -13.42 2.95 -15.79
CA ILE A 107 -13.05 1.98 -14.76
C ILE A 107 -13.74 2.34 -13.45
N ASP A 108 -14.18 1.33 -12.71
CA ASP A 108 -14.63 1.52 -11.33
C ASP A 108 -13.42 1.93 -10.47
N PRO A 109 -13.44 3.10 -9.81
CA PRO A 109 -12.31 3.55 -9.00
C PRO A 109 -11.88 2.54 -7.92
N ARG A 110 -12.83 1.78 -7.37
CA ARG A 110 -12.55 0.75 -6.37
C ARG A 110 -11.68 -0.37 -6.94
N GLN A 111 -11.86 -0.72 -8.22
CA GLN A 111 -11.04 -1.72 -8.89
C GLN A 111 -9.60 -1.22 -9.08
N LEU A 112 -9.43 0.02 -9.54
CA LEU A 112 -8.11 0.61 -9.74
C LEU A 112 -7.34 0.71 -8.42
N ILE A 113 -7.99 1.22 -7.37
CA ILE A 113 -7.40 1.33 -6.02
C ILE A 113 -6.99 -0.06 -5.50
N THR A 114 -7.88 -1.05 -5.63
CA THR A 114 -7.62 -2.41 -5.17
C THR A 114 -6.44 -3.05 -5.92
N ASN A 115 -6.36 -2.87 -7.24
CA ASN A 115 -5.26 -3.35 -8.06
C ASN A 115 -3.92 -2.73 -7.65
N MET A 116 -3.89 -1.40 -7.46
CA MET A 116 -2.71 -0.68 -7.00
C MET A 116 -2.20 -1.22 -5.67
N ILE A 117 -3.07 -1.33 -4.66
CA ILE A 117 -2.70 -1.84 -3.34
C ILE A 117 -2.25 -3.29 -3.42
N SER A 118 -3.00 -4.15 -4.13
CA SER A 118 -2.69 -5.58 -4.22
C SER A 118 -1.33 -5.85 -4.86
N LEU A 119 -1.03 -5.19 -5.98
CA LEU A 119 0.23 -5.37 -6.69
C LEU A 119 1.45 -4.83 -5.91
N CYS A 120 1.23 -3.83 -5.05
CA CYS A 120 2.24 -3.31 -4.14
C CYS A 120 2.44 -4.21 -2.92
N VAL A 121 1.38 -4.70 -2.28
CA VAL A 121 1.45 -5.40 -0.98
C VAL A 121 1.83 -6.86 -1.12
N PHE A 122 1.27 -7.58 -2.10
CA PHE A 122 1.47 -9.02 -2.23
C PHE A 122 2.95 -9.47 -2.29
N PRO A 123 3.86 -8.78 -2.99
CA PRO A 123 5.28 -9.13 -3.00
C PRO A 123 5.95 -9.11 -1.61
N PHE A 124 5.43 -8.35 -0.66
CA PHE A 124 6.00 -8.31 0.69
C PHE A 124 5.39 -9.39 1.59
N VAL A 125 4.08 -9.60 1.48
CA VAL A 125 3.37 -10.65 2.23
C VAL A 125 3.80 -12.04 1.76
N GLY A 126 3.85 -12.24 0.46
CA GLY A 126 4.25 -13.49 -0.19
C GLY A 126 5.77 -13.65 -0.35
N ALA A 127 6.58 -12.75 0.21
CA ALA A 127 8.03 -12.73 -0.01
C ALA A 127 8.72 -14.08 0.26
N PRO A 128 8.41 -14.82 1.36
CA PRO A 128 9.06 -16.11 1.59
C PRO A 128 8.77 -17.11 0.46
N LEU A 129 7.51 -17.18 0.01
CA LEU A 129 7.12 -18.09 -1.07
C LEU A 129 7.73 -17.68 -2.41
N LEU A 130 7.62 -16.39 -2.77
CA LEU A 130 8.11 -15.88 -4.05
C LEU A 130 9.63 -16.03 -4.17
N ASN A 131 10.38 -15.75 -3.10
CA ASN A 131 11.82 -15.93 -3.06
C ASN A 131 12.23 -17.39 -3.29
N GLU A 132 11.56 -18.34 -2.64
CA GLU A 132 11.86 -19.77 -2.82
C GLU A 132 11.55 -20.25 -4.24
N ILE A 133 10.36 -19.94 -4.78
CA ILE A 133 9.91 -20.54 -6.04
C ILE A 133 10.45 -19.83 -7.28
N LEU A 134 10.74 -18.52 -7.22
CA LEU A 134 11.19 -17.74 -8.38
C LEU A 134 12.68 -17.39 -8.33
N PHE A 135 13.29 -17.36 -7.15
CA PHE A 135 14.66 -16.90 -6.94
C PHE A 135 15.55 -17.93 -6.23
N MET A 136 15.07 -19.15 -6.02
CA MET A 136 15.82 -20.24 -5.37
C MET A 136 16.38 -19.84 -4.00
N GLY A 137 15.67 -18.98 -3.28
CA GLY A 137 16.09 -18.47 -1.97
C GLY A 137 17.05 -17.27 -2.01
N ASP A 138 17.47 -16.80 -3.18
CA ASP A 138 18.38 -15.65 -3.32
C ASP A 138 17.71 -14.31 -2.93
N LYS A 139 17.97 -13.91 -1.69
CA LYS A 139 17.45 -12.66 -1.11
C LYS A 139 17.95 -11.40 -1.81
N HIS A 140 19.16 -11.41 -2.37
CA HIS A 140 19.71 -10.25 -3.07
C HIS A 140 19.00 -10.07 -4.41
N ALA A 141 18.85 -11.15 -5.17
CA ALA A 141 18.07 -11.13 -6.41
C ALA A 141 16.62 -10.71 -6.16
N TYR A 142 16.01 -11.16 -5.07
CA TYR A 142 14.66 -10.74 -4.69
C TYR A 142 14.58 -9.24 -4.37
N ALA A 143 15.55 -8.71 -3.63
CA ALA A 143 15.60 -7.28 -3.30
C ALA A 143 15.74 -6.41 -4.56
N GLU A 144 16.60 -6.79 -5.51
CA GLU A 144 16.72 -6.11 -6.80
C GLU A 144 15.43 -6.18 -7.63
N PHE A 145 14.74 -7.32 -7.59
CA PHE A 145 13.44 -7.48 -8.21
C PHE A 145 12.41 -6.52 -7.61
N ILE A 146 12.36 -6.39 -6.28
CA ILE A 146 11.43 -5.47 -5.59
C ILE A 146 11.69 -4.01 -5.98
N GLU A 147 12.95 -3.61 -6.13
CA GLU A 147 13.29 -2.26 -6.60
C GLU A 147 12.77 -2.00 -8.02
N LYS A 148 13.07 -2.90 -8.97
CA LYS A 148 12.58 -2.79 -10.35
C LYS A 148 11.05 -2.82 -10.42
N ARG A 149 10.43 -3.61 -9.54
CA ARG A 149 8.98 -3.80 -9.49
C ARG A 149 8.21 -2.50 -9.23
N LYS A 150 8.81 -1.50 -8.56
CA LYS A 150 8.18 -0.18 -8.34
C LYS A 150 7.78 0.46 -9.67
N THR A 151 8.66 0.40 -10.67
CA THR A 151 8.39 0.92 -12.01
C THR A 151 7.50 -0.02 -12.82
N GLU A 152 7.76 -1.33 -12.79
CA GLU A 152 6.95 -2.32 -13.53
C GLU A 152 5.48 -2.30 -13.14
N VAL A 153 5.18 -2.20 -11.84
CA VAL A 153 3.79 -2.14 -11.34
C VAL A 153 3.11 -0.85 -11.78
N ALA A 154 3.82 0.27 -11.76
CA ALA A 154 3.27 1.55 -12.22
C ALA A 154 2.93 1.52 -13.71
N GLU A 155 3.86 1.06 -14.55
CA GLU A 155 3.62 0.98 -15.99
C GLU A 155 2.55 -0.05 -16.33
N PHE A 156 2.50 -1.20 -15.64
CA PHE A 156 1.44 -2.20 -15.82
C PHE A 156 0.04 -1.60 -15.55
N ILE A 157 -0.10 -0.86 -14.44
CA ILE A 157 -1.37 -0.22 -14.07
C ILE A 157 -1.73 0.88 -15.07
N ILE A 158 -0.79 1.76 -15.43
CA ILE A 158 -1.01 2.84 -16.39
C ILE A 158 -1.47 2.26 -17.73
N GLN A 159 -0.77 1.26 -18.26
CA GLN A 159 -1.12 0.63 -19.54
C GLN A 159 -2.51 -0.02 -19.52
N SER A 160 -2.93 -0.56 -18.37
CA SER A 160 -4.26 -1.17 -18.22
C SER A 160 -5.42 -0.16 -18.33
N ILE A 161 -5.18 1.11 -17.99
CA ILE A 161 -6.23 2.14 -17.93
C ILE A 161 -6.08 3.26 -18.96
N LYS A 162 -4.89 3.46 -19.55
CA LYS A 162 -4.64 4.56 -20.49
C LYS A 162 -5.60 4.47 -21.70
N ALA A 163 -6.24 5.59 -22.02
CA ALA A 163 -7.06 5.71 -23.23
C ALA A 163 -6.19 5.68 -24.49
N GLU A 164 -6.76 5.22 -25.60
CA GLU A 164 -6.08 5.17 -26.91
C GLU A 164 -5.97 6.56 -27.55
#